data_AF-G7NLI3-F1
#
_entry.id   AF-G7NLI3-F1
#
_cell.length_a   1.000
_cell.length_b   1.000
_cell.length_c   1.000
_cell.angle_alpha   90.00
_cell.angle_beta   90.00
_cell.angle_gamma   90.00
#
_symmetry.space_group_name_H-M   'P 1'
#
loop_
_entity.id
_entity.type
_entity.pdbx_description
1 polymer ?
#
loop_
_entity_poly.entity_id
_entity_poly.type
_entity_poly.pdbx_seq_one_letter_code
_entity_poly.pdbx_strand_id
1 'polypeptide(L)'
;QEDPLSHFHMDTLLMTTHNLLFGGTETVGTTLRHAFLALMKYPKVQARVQEEIDLVVGRTRLPTLEDRAAMPYTDAVIHEVQRFADIIPMNLPHRVIRDTAFRGFLIPKGTDIITLLNTVHYDPSQFLMPQEFNPEHFLDANQSFKKSPAFMPFSAG
;
A
#
# COMPACT_ATOMS: atom_id res chain seq x y z
N GLN A 1 17.57 35.27 18.32
CA GLN A 1 18.82 34.66 17.79
C GLN A 1 18.42 33.28 17.35
N GLU A 2 18.53 32.95 16.07
CA GLU A 2 18.18 31.60 15.58
C GLU A 2 19.22 30.59 16.10
N ASP A 3 18.75 29.45 16.59
CA ASP A 3 19.59 28.33 16.97
C ASP A 3 20.22 27.73 15.70
N PRO A 4 21.55 27.76 15.54
CA PRO A 4 22.23 27.25 14.34
C PRO A 4 22.12 25.72 14.18
N LEU A 5 21.63 25.00 15.19
CA LEU A 5 21.35 23.56 15.13
C LEU A 5 19.87 23.24 14.88
N SER A 6 19.00 24.25 14.78
CA SER A 6 17.59 24.04 14.44
C SER A 6 17.46 23.52 13.00
N HIS A 7 16.47 22.67 12.77
CA HIS A 7 16.04 22.26 11.43
C HIS A 7 14.68 22.87 11.04
N PHE A 8 14.04 23.61 11.96
CA PHE A 8 12.73 24.22 11.78
C PHE A 8 12.85 25.63 11.19
N HIS A 9 12.99 25.69 9.87
CA HIS A 9 13.04 26.94 9.10
C HIS A 9 11.84 27.02 8.15
N MET A 10 11.60 28.22 7.60
CA MET A 10 10.52 28.43 6.61
C MET A 10 10.65 27.50 5.40
N ASP A 11 11.87 27.27 4.91
CA ASP A 11 12.09 26.34 3.77
C ASP A 11 11.72 24.90 4.14
N THR A 12 12.14 24.42 5.32
CA THR A 12 11.75 23.10 5.81
C THR A 12 10.24 22.98 6.00
N LEU A 13 9.58 24.02 6.51
CA LEU A 13 8.12 24.06 6.68
C LEU A 13 7.41 23.94 5.32
N LEU A 14 7.83 24.74 4.33
CA LEU A 14 7.26 24.72 2.99
C LEU A 14 7.45 23.35 2.32
N MET A 15 8.68 22.81 2.35
CA MET A 15 8.99 21.52 1.75
C MET A 15 8.28 20.36 2.44
N THR A 16 8.20 20.37 3.78
CA THR A 16 7.48 19.33 4.53
C THR A 16 5.99 19.38 4.23
N THR A 17 5.40 20.58 4.17
CA THR A 17 3.98 20.75 3.81
C THR A 17 3.70 20.25 2.40
N HIS A 18 4.57 20.59 1.43
CA HIS A 18 4.47 20.09 0.07
C HIS A 18 4.55 18.56 0.03
N ASN A 19 5.52 17.95 0.72
CA ASN A 19 5.69 16.50 0.76
C ASN A 19 4.45 15.79 1.33
N LEU A 20 3.86 16.32 2.40
CA LEU A 20 2.65 15.75 3.02
C LEU A 20 1.45 15.83 2.06
N LEU A 21 1.24 16.97 1.41
CA LEU A 21 0.14 17.16 0.48
C LEU A 21 0.30 16.31 -0.77
N PHE A 22 1.47 16.32 -1.40
CA PHE A 22 1.74 15.53 -2.60
C PHE A 22 1.65 14.04 -2.29
N GLY A 23 2.35 13.59 -1.23
CA GLY A 23 2.37 12.19 -0.83
C GLY A 23 1.00 11.64 -0.48
N GLY A 24 0.16 12.40 0.23
CA GLY A 24 -1.20 11.98 0.59
C GLY A 24 -2.21 12.08 -0.55
N THR A 25 -2.09 13.07 -1.43
CA THR A 25 -3.11 13.34 -2.46
C THR A 25 -2.95 12.42 -3.67
N GLU A 26 -1.75 12.36 -4.25
CA GLU A 26 -1.55 11.64 -5.52
C GLU A 26 -1.64 10.13 -5.34
N THR A 27 -1.07 9.60 -4.25
CA THR A 27 -1.05 8.16 -3.99
C THR A 27 -2.44 7.59 -3.67
N VAL A 28 -3.18 8.24 -2.76
CA VAL A 28 -4.53 7.82 -2.38
C VAL A 28 -5.51 8.04 -3.53
N GLY A 29 -5.44 9.19 -4.22
CA GLY A 29 -6.28 9.48 -5.38
C GLY A 29 -6.11 8.46 -6.49
N THR A 30 -4.86 8.07 -6.80
CA THR A 30 -4.57 7.05 -7.82
C THR A 30 -5.00 5.65 -7.37
N THR A 31 -4.86 5.32 -6.09
CA THR A 31 -5.35 4.05 -5.52
C THR A 31 -6.86 3.94 -5.63
N LEU A 32 -7.61 5.00 -5.28
CA LEU A 32 -9.07 5.04 -5.41
C LEU A 32 -9.52 4.89 -6.87
N ARG A 33 -8.84 5.54 -7.82
CA ARG A 33 -9.11 5.37 -9.27
C ARG A 33 -8.98 3.90 -9.68
N HIS A 34 -7.93 3.22 -9.24
CA HIS A 34 -7.74 1.79 -9.51
C HIS A 34 -8.78 0.93 -8.80
N ALA A 35 -9.18 1.28 -7.58
CA ALA A 35 -10.26 0.58 -6.86
C ALA A 35 -11.55 0.60 -7.66
N PHE A 36 -12.01 1.77 -8.12
CA PHE A 36 -13.21 1.86 -8.94
C PHE A 36 -13.07 1.13 -10.28
N LEU A 37 -11.90 1.23 -10.93
CA LEU A 37 -11.64 0.48 -12.16
C LEU A 37 -11.75 -1.03 -11.96
N ALA A 38 -11.17 -1.55 -10.87
CA ALA A 38 -11.25 -2.96 -10.51
C ALA A 38 -12.70 -3.38 -10.24
N LEU A 39 -13.44 -2.61 -9.44
CA LEU A 39 -14.85 -2.92 -9.13
C LEU A 39 -15.74 -2.93 -10.39
N MET A 40 -15.54 -1.98 -11.32
CA MET A 40 -16.23 -1.96 -12.61
C MET A 40 -15.88 -3.16 -13.49
N LYS A 41 -14.60 -3.58 -13.49
CA LYS A 41 -14.12 -4.74 -14.27
C LYS A 41 -14.59 -6.07 -13.67
N TYR A 42 -14.74 -6.14 -12.34
CA TYR A 42 -15.08 -7.34 -11.59
C TYR A 42 -16.41 -7.16 -10.82
N PRO A 43 -17.56 -7.13 -11.51
CA PRO A 43 -18.86 -6.82 -10.88
C PRO A 43 -19.27 -7.80 -9.78
N LYS A 44 -18.79 -9.05 -9.81
CA LYS A 44 -19.01 -10.02 -8.73
C LYS A 44 -18.29 -9.62 -7.43
N VAL A 45 -17.09 -9.06 -7.54
CA VAL A 45 -16.33 -8.53 -6.38
C VAL A 45 -17.08 -7.32 -5.82
N GLN A 46 -17.54 -6.41 -6.70
CA GLN A 46 -18.35 -5.27 -6.27
C GLN A 46 -19.63 -5.68 -5.55
N ALA A 47 -20.38 -6.65 -6.09
CA ALA A 47 -21.61 -7.13 -5.47
C ALA A 47 -21.37 -7.71 -4.07
N ARG A 48 -20.29 -8.49 -3.89
CA ARG A 48 -19.94 -9.08 -2.59
C ARG A 48 -19.47 -8.05 -1.56
N VAL A 49 -18.74 -7.02 -1.98
CA VAL A 49 -18.41 -5.86 -1.11
C VAL A 49 -19.69 -5.14 -0.66
N GLN A 50 -20.63 -4.89 -1.59
CA GLN A 50 -21.90 -4.23 -1.28
C GLN A 50 -22.77 -5.06 -0.32
N GLU A 51 -22.82 -6.38 -0.50
CA GLU A 51 -23.50 -7.30 0.40
C GLU A 51 -22.91 -7.25 1.82
N GLU A 52 -21.59 -7.28 1.94
CA GLU A 52 -20.91 -7.18 3.24
C GLU A 52 -21.17 -5.82 3.93
N ILE A 53 -21.17 -4.71 3.16
CA ILE A 53 -21.56 -3.39 3.66
C ILE A 53 -23.02 -3.38 4.16
N ASP A 54 -23.95 -3.90 3.37
CA ASP A 54 -25.38 -3.94 3.73
C ASP A 54 -25.61 -4.79 5.00
N LEU A 55 -24.81 -5.85 5.22
CA LEU A 55 -24.90 -6.71 6.40
C LEU A 55 -24.28 -6.09 7.67
N VAL A 56 -23.12 -5.46 7.56
CA VAL A 56 -22.34 -4.98 8.72
C VAL A 56 -22.70 -3.53 9.09
N VAL A 57 -22.76 -2.67 8.07
CA VAL A 57 -23.03 -1.23 8.25
C VAL A 57 -24.52 -0.95 8.17
N GLY A 58 -25.20 -1.60 7.22
CA GLY A 58 -26.60 -1.32 6.90
C GLY A 58 -26.78 0.04 6.24
N ARG A 59 -28.03 0.50 6.16
CA ARG A 59 -28.42 1.71 5.40
C ARG A 59 -28.72 2.94 6.25
N THR A 60 -28.61 2.84 7.57
CA THR A 60 -29.06 3.86 8.53
C THR A 60 -27.94 4.67 9.16
N ARG A 61 -26.68 4.27 8.97
CA ARG A 61 -25.50 4.94 9.50
C ARG A 61 -24.36 4.99 8.49
N LEU A 62 -23.37 5.83 8.77
CA LEU A 62 -22.12 5.87 8.02
C LEU A 62 -21.17 4.74 8.50
N PRO A 63 -20.28 4.24 7.62
CA PRO A 63 -19.20 3.34 8.01
C PRO A 63 -18.24 4.02 8.99
N THR A 64 -17.66 3.23 9.90
CA THR A 64 -16.62 3.65 10.84
C THR A 64 -15.40 2.73 10.75
N LEU A 65 -14.28 3.09 11.39
CA LEU A 65 -13.08 2.26 11.36
C LEU A 65 -13.25 0.94 12.12
N GLU A 66 -14.15 0.91 13.11
CA GLU A 66 -14.48 -0.27 13.90
C GLU A 66 -15.15 -1.37 13.04
N ASP A 67 -15.88 -0.98 11.98
CA ASP A 67 -16.54 -1.93 11.08
C ASP A 67 -15.55 -2.81 10.31
N ARG A 68 -14.33 -2.32 10.10
CA ARG A 68 -13.29 -3.00 9.30
C ARG A 68 -13.04 -4.43 9.78
N ALA A 69 -13.02 -4.66 11.09
CA ALA A 69 -12.79 -5.99 11.64
C ALA A 69 -13.91 -7.00 11.31
N ALA A 70 -15.12 -6.51 11.04
CA ALA A 70 -16.27 -7.30 10.64
C ALA A 70 -16.47 -7.36 9.12
N MET A 71 -15.60 -6.72 8.33
CA MET A 71 -15.67 -6.65 6.87
C MET A 71 -14.43 -7.25 6.19
N PRO A 72 -14.12 -8.53 6.42
CA PRO A 72 -12.89 -9.17 5.93
C PRO A 72 -12.79 -9.16 4.40
N TYR A 73 -13.91 -9.30 3.67
CA TYR A 73 -13.87 -9.31 2.21
C TYR A 73 -13.54 -7.93 1.64
N THR A 74 -14.15 -6.88 2.18
CA THR A 74 -13.88 -5.50 1.81
C THR A 74 -12.43 -5.12 2.12
N ASP A 75 -11.90 -5.53 3.27
CA ASP A 75 -10.49 -5.30 3.61
C ASP A 75 -9.56 -6.05 2.64
N ALA A 76 -9.90 -7.30 2.29
CA ALA A 76 -9.16 -8.07 1.30
C ALA A 76 -9.16 -7.41 -0.09
N VAL A 77 -10.30 -6.86 -0.54
CA VAL A 77 -10.39 -6.12 -1.81
C VAL A 77 -9.52 -4.87 -1.79
N ILE A 78 -9.53 -4.09 -0.70
CA ILE A 78 -8.67 -2.90 -0.58
C ILE A 78 -7.19 -3.28 -0.69
N HIS A 79 -6.78 -4.34 0.00
CA HIS A 79 -5.40 -4.83 -0.05
C HIS A 79 -5.03 -5.33 -1.45
N GLU A 80 -5.92 -6.07 -2.10
CA GLU A 80 -5.68 -6.56 -3.45
C GLU A 80 -5.60 -5.42 -4.47
N VAL A 81 -6.39 -4.35 -4.32
CA VAL A 81 -6.25 -3.15 -5.15
C VAL A 81 -4.86 -2.53 -4.96
N GLN A 82 -4.39 -2.40 -3.71
CA GLN A 82 -3.07 -1.81 -3.44
C GLN A 82 -1.93 -2.67 -3.99
N ARG A 83 -2.01 -4.01 -3.84
CA ARG A 83 -1.04 -4.96 -4.39
C ARG A 83 -1.02 -4.91 -5.93
N PHE A 84 -2.19 -4.96 -6.54
CA PHE A 84 -2.34 -5.10 -8.00
C PHE A 84 -2.06 -3.78 -8.74
N ALA A 85 -2.54 -2.65 -8.22
CA ALA A 85 -2.31 -1.34 -8.82
C ALA A 85 -0.85 -0.90 -8.73
N ASP A 86 -0.12 -1.38 -7.70
CA ASP A 86 1.32 -1.23 -7.54
C ASP A 86 1.82 0.19 -7.84
N ILE A 87 1.21 1.18 -7.15
CA ILE A 87 1.27 2.61 -7.49
C ILE A 87 2.70 3.16 -7.56
N ILE A 88 3.61 2.63 -6.74
CA ILE A 88 5.03 3.02 -6.70
C ILE A 88 5.90 1.77 -6.83
N PRO A 89 6.01 1.19 -8.04
CA PRO A 89 6.58 -0.14 -8.24
C PRO A 89 8.09 -0.21 -7.92
N MET A 90 8.80 0.91 -8.08
CA MET A 90 10.25 1.04 -7.84
C MET A 90 10.59 1.70 -6.49
N ASN A 91 9.58 1.96 -5.65
CA ASN A 91 9.71 2.75 -4.43
C ASN A 91 10.34 4.14 -4.67
N LEU A 92 10.67 4.85 -3.59
CA LEU A 92 11.60 5.98 -3.65
C LEU A 92 13.04 5.47 -3.57
N PRO A 93 14.00 6.11 -4.28
CA PRO A 93 15.41 5.76 -4.14
C PRO A 93 15.92 5.90 -2.71
N HIS A 94 16.59 4.86 -2.21
CA HIS A 94 17.34 4.88 -0.96
C HIS A 94 18.82 5.11 -1.23
N ARG A 95 19.60 5.43 -0.19
CA ARG A 95 21.05 5.56 -0.28
C ARG A 95 21.72 4.89 0.90
N VAL A 96 22.76 4.10 0.64
CA VAL A 96 23.54 3.49 1.73
C VAL A 96 24.36 4.55 2.47
N ILE A 97 24.23 4.61 3.80
CA ILE A 97 24.88 5.63 4.64
C ILE A 97 26.32 5.28 5.04
N ARG A 98 26.74 4.03 4.76
CA ARG A 98 28.08 3.48 5.00
C ARG A 98 28.36 2.34 4.01
N ASP A 99 29.63 2.00 3.86
CA ASP A 99 30.05 0.80 3.14
C ASP A 99 29.32 -0.41 3.74
N THR A 100 28.62 -1.15 2.89
CA THR A 100 27.70 -2.21 3.31
C THR A 100 28.03 -3.49 2.56
N ALA A 101 28.42 -4.54 3.28
CA ALA A 101 28.55 -5.88 2.71
C ALA A 101 27.15 -6.51 2.60
N PHE A 102 26.74 -6.86 1.38
CA PHE A 102 25.43 -7.46 1.12
C PHE A 102 25.54 -8.59 0.09
N ARG A 103 25.11 -9.80 0.48
CA ARG A 103 25.13 -11.01 -0.37
C ARG A 103 26.48 -11.25 -1.08
N GLY A 104 27.59 -11.00 -0.39
CA GLY A 104 28.95 -11.18 -0.92
C GLY A 104 29.52 -9.99 -1.71
N PHE A 105 28.74 -8.93 -1.92
CA PHE A 105 29.18 -7.69 -2.56
C PHE A 105 29.47 -6.61 -1.53
N LEU A 106 30.47 -5.77 -1.81
CA LEU A 106 30.66 -4.50 -1.08
C LEU A 106 29.93 -3.40 -1.84
N ILE A 107 28.94 -2.78 -1.19
CA ILE A 107 28.22 -1.61 -1.69
C ILE A 107 28.83 -0.37 -1.02
N PRO A 108 29.52 0.51 -1.76
CA PRO A 108 30.15 1.69 -1.18
C PRO A 108 29.14 2.69 -0.60
N LYS A 109 29.54 3.43 0.45
CA LYS A 109 28.78 4.55 0.99
C LYS A 109 28.38 5.52 -0.12
N GLY A 110 27.12 5.96 -0.10
CA GLY A 110 26.59 6.92 -1.07
C GLY A 110 26.00 6.28 -2.33
N THR A 111 26.07 4.96 -2.51
CA THR A 111 25.39 4.26 -3.59
C THR A 111 23.86 4.34 -3.43
N ASP A 112 23.16 4.72 -4.50
CA ASP A 112 21.71 4.71 -4.58
C ASP A 112 21.18 3.28 -4.77
N ILE A 113 20.09 2.96 -4.08
CA ILE A 113 19.43 1.67 -4.08
C ILE A 113 17.98 1.87 -4.47
N ILE A 114 17.57 1.19 -5.55
CA ILE A 114 16.17 1.13 -5.97
C ILE A 114 15.60 -0.19 -5.46
N THR A 115 14.52 -0.11 -4.68
CA THR A 115 13.83 -1.31 -4.16
C THR A 115 12.61 -1.59 -5.02
N LEU A 116 12.65 -2.71 -5.74
CA LEU A 116 11.60 -3.08 -6.67
C LEU A 116 10.44 -3.77 -5.92
N LEU A 117 9.54 -2.98 -5.32
CA LEU A 117 8.37 -3.48 -4.59
C LEU A 117 7.48 -4.35 -5.48
N ASN A 118 7.40 -4.03 -6.78
CA ASN A 118 6.66 -4.82 -7.75
C ASN A 118 7.08 -6.31 -7.76
N THR A 119 8.38 -6.60 -7.60
CA THR A 119 8.86 -7.99 -7.59
C THR A 119 8.32 -8.77 -6.41
N VAL A 120 8.03 -8.11 -5.29
CA VAL A 120 7.42 -8.72 -4.10
C VAL A 120 5.91 -8.93 -4.32
N HIS A 121 5.22 -7.90 -4.82
CA HIS A 121 3.78 -7.95 -5.06
C HIS A 121 3.37 -8.94 -6.15
N TYR A 122 4.30 -9.28 -7.05
CA TYR A 122 4.10 -10.23 -8.14
C TYR A 122 4.85 -11.57 -7.95
N ASP A 123 5.36 -11.84 -6.76
CA ASP A 123 6.05 -13.11 -6.46
C ASP A 123 5.04 -14.28 -6.44
N PRO A 124 5.14 -15.26 -7.37
CA PRO A 124 4.22 -16.39 -7.43
C PRO A 124 4.35 -17.37 -6.25
N SER A 125 5.41 -17.27 -5.44
CA SER A 125 5.54 -18.02 -4.19
C SER A 125 4.70 -17.44 -3.05
N GLN A 126 4.28 -16.17 -3.18
CA GLN A 126 3.52 -15.43 -2.18
C GLN A 126 2.05 -15.26 -2.57
N PHE A 127 1.78 -15.06 -3.86
CA PHE A 127 0.45 -14.83 -4.41
C PHE A 127 0.17 -15.79 -5.57
N LEU A 128 -0.95 -16.51 -5.53
CA LEU A 128 -1.32 -17.48 -6.56
C LEU A 128 -1.82 -16.75 -7.82
N MET A 129 -1.17 -16.96 -8.97
CA MET A 129 -1.51 -16.21 -10.20
C MET A 129 -1.45 -14.68 -9.96
N PRO A 130 -0.27 -14.14 -9.60
CA PRO A 130 -0.13 -12.77 -9.12
C PRO A 130 -0.53 -11.69 -10.15
N GLN A 131 -0.59 -12.07 -11.43
CA GLN A 131 -1.02 -11.23 -12.55
C GLN A 131 -2.55 -11.08 -12.65
N GLU A 132 -3.30 -11.82 -11.83
CA GLU A 132 -4.74 -11.71 -11.72
C GLU A 132 -5.12 -10.90 -10.49
N PHE A 133 -6.19 -10.12 -10.62
CA PHE A 133 -6.81 -9.46 -9.49
C PHE A 133 -7.70 -10.47 -8.76
N ASN A 134 -7.28 -10.87 -7.56
CA ASN A 134 -7.96 -11.90 -6.77
C ASN A 134 -7.97 -11.53 -5.28
N PRO A 135 -9.09 -11.02 -4.74
CA PRO A 135 -9.22 -10.70 -3.32
C PRO A 135 -8.94 -11.88 -2.37
N GLU A 136 -9.09 -13.12 -2.85
CA GLU A 136 -8.80 -14.32 -2.03
C GLU A 136 -7.32 -14.44 -1.65
N HIS A 137 -6.41 -13.66 -2.27
CA HIS A 137 -5.02 -13.52 -1.81
C HIS A 137 -4.89 -13.08 -0.35
N PHE A 138 -5.90 -12.37 0.16
CA PHE A 138 -5.91 -11.81 1.51
C PHE A 138 -6.97 -12.47 2.41
N LEU A 139 -7.46 -13.65 2.04
CA LEU A 139 -8.42 -14.42 2.83
C LEU A 139 -7.85 -15.78 3.19
N ASP A 140 -8.17 -16.26 4.39
CA ASP A 140 -7.85 -17.62 4.80
C ASP A 140 -8.99 -18.61 4.48
N ALA A 141 -8.80 -19.89 4.85
CA ALA A 141 -9.79 -20.95 4.61
C ALA A 141 -11.14 -20.70 5.32
N ASN A 142 -11.16 -19.86 6.36
CA ASN A 142 -12.37 -19.47 7.09
C ASN A 142 -12.96 -18.14 6.56
N GLN A 143 -12.46 -17.63 5.43
CA GLN A 143 -12.86 -16.35 4.84
C GLN A 143 -12.60 -15.16 5.77
N SER A 144 -11.65 -15.31 6.70
CA SER A 144 -11.16 -14.22 7.54
C SER A 144 -10.01 -13.50 6.84
N PHE A 145 -9.87 -12.20 7.09
CA PHE A 145 -8.78 -11.41 6.54
C PHE A 145 -7.43 -11.92 7.06
N LYS A 146 -6.51 -12.17 6.13
CA LYS A 146 -5.15 -12.61 6.41
C LYS A 146 -4.15 -11.73 5.68
N LYS A 147 -3.41 -10.91 6.44
CA LYS A 147 -2.33 -10.09 5.89
C LYS A 147 -1.17 -10.98 5.39
N SER A 148 -0.72 -10.74 4.17
CA SER A 148 0.51 -11.33 3.63
C SER A 148 1.74 -10.54 4.11
N PRO A 149 2.82 -11.20 4.59
CA PRO A 149 4.11 -10.54 4.85
C PRO A 149 4.72 -9.91 3.59
N ALA A 150 4.36 -10.40 2.40
CA ALA A 150 4.80 -9.86 1.11
C ALA A 150 4.00 -8.62 0.66
N PHE A 151 3.02 -8.17 1.45
CA PHE A 151 2.28 -6.95 1.17
C PHE A 151 3.04 -5.73 1.68
N MET A 152 3.74 -5.04 0.78
CA MET A 152 4.60 -3.89 1.10
C MET A 152 4.36 -2.66 0.20
N PRO A 153 3.11 -2.22 -0.06
CA PRO A 153 2.86 -1.02 -0.89
C PRO A 153 3.33 0.28 -0.24
N PHE A 154 3.66 0.24 1.06
CA PHE A 154 4.16 1.38 1.84
C PHE A 154 5.65 1.23 2.19
N SER A 155 6.41 0.45 1.40
CA SER A 155 7.80 0.08 1.71
C SER A 155 7.94 -0.66 3.05
N ALA A 156 9.18 -0.86 3.49
CA ALA A 156 9.55 -1.37 4.80
C ALA A 156 10.88 -0.74 5.25
N GLY A 157 11.23 -0.86 6.54
CA GLY A 157 12.46 -0.33 7.12
C GLY A 157 12.35 -0.09 8.61
#